data_AF-A0A8J2H649-F1
#
_entry.id   AF-A0A8J2H649-F1
#
_cell.length_a   1.000
_cell.length_b   1.000
_cell.length_c   1.000
_cell.angle_alpha   90.00
_cell.angle_beta   90.00
_cell.angle_gamma   90.00
#
_symmetry.space_group_name_H-M   'P 1'
#
loop_
_entity.id
_entity.type
_entity.pdbx_description
1 polymer ?
#
loop_
_entity_poly.entity_id
_entity_poly.type
_entity_poly.pdbx_seq_one_letter_code
_entity_poly.pdbx_strand_id
1 'polypeptide(L)' 'MLVKGSYRINEPDGTIRIVEYTTDNHNGFNAVVKKIGHAVHPISSVAKYQSIIPIQLPFNYYRHLY' A
#
# COMPACT_ATOMS: atom_id res chain seq x y z
N MET A 1 -30.49 -28.29 -1.07
CA MET A 1 -29.81 -28.38 -2.39
C MET A 1 -28.38 -27.91 -2.21
N LEU A 2 -27.41 -28.48 -2.93
CA LEU A 2 -26.02 -27.98 -2.92
C LEU A 2 -25.80 -27.02 -4.10
N VAL A 3 -25.42 -25.78 -3.82
CA VAL A 3 -24.94 -24.81 -4.81
C VAL A 3 -23.44 -24.67 -4.69
N LYS A 4 -22.72 -24.59 -5.81
CA LYS A 4 -21.28 -24.36 -5.84
C LYS A 4 -20.90 -23.45 -6.99
N GLY A 5 -19.82 -22.70 -6.82
CA GLY A 5 -19.23 -21.91 -7.88
C GLY A 5 -17.88 -21.34 -7.50
N SER A 6 -17.25 -20.69 -8.48
CA SER A 6 -16.01 -19.96 -8.27
C SER A 6 -15.94 -18.71 -9.14
N TYR A 7 -15.21 -17.72 -8.67
CA TYR A 7 -14.86 -16.56 -9.48
C TYR A 7 -13.41 -16.12 -9.23
N ARG A 8 -12.88 -15.34 -10.17
CA ARG A 8 -11.52 -14.80 -10.13
C ARG A 8 -11.53 -13.31 -10.46
N ILE A 9 -10.78 -12.52 -9.70
CA ILE A 9 -10.63 -11.07 -9.88
C ILE A 9 -9.14 -10.76 -9.94
N ASN A 10 -8.73 -10.02 -10.97
CA ASN A 10 -7.41 -9.38 -11.00
C ASN A 10 -7.50 -8.10 -10.15
N GLU A 11 -6.69 -8.01 -9.11
CA GLU A 11 -6.68 -6.87 -8.19
C GLU A 11 -5.71 -5.78 -8.69
N PRO A 12 -5.95 -4.50 -8.36
CA PRO A 12 -5.10 -3.39 -8.79
C PRO A 12 -3.65 -3.47 -8.28
N ASP A 13 -3.42 -4.18 -7.18
CA ASP A 13 -2.09 -4.40 -6.60
C ASP A 13 -1.27 -5.49 -7.33
N GLY A 14 -1.79 -6.02 -8.44
CA GLY A 14 -1.16 -7.07 -9.25
C GLY A 14 -1.42 -8.49 -8.74
N THR A 15 -2.18 -8.66 -7.66
CA THR A 15 -2.57 -10.00 -7.18
C THR A 15 -3.86 -10.49 -7.83
N ILE A 16 -4.15 -11.76 -7.61
CA ILE A 16 -5.38 -12.40 -8.06
C ILE A 16 -6.14 -12.92 -6.84
N ARG A 17 -7.40 -12.54 -6.72
CA ARG A 17 -8.33 -13.12 -5.73
C ARG A 17 -9.16 -14.20 -6.39
N ILE A 18 -9.14 -15.39 -5.80
CA ILE A 18 -10.01 -16.51 -6.17
C ILE A 18 -10.95 -16.77 -5.01
N VAL A 19 -12.24 -16.88 -5.31
CA VAL A 19 -13.26 -17.25 -4.33
C VAL A 19 -13.95 -18.50 -4.80
N GLU A 20 -13.93 -19.53 -3.97
CA GLU A 20 -14.65 -20.78 -4.13
C GLU A 20 -15.78 -20.79 -3.09
N TYR A 21 -17.02 -21.01 -3.51
CA TYR A 21 -18.16 -20.99 -2.59
C TYR A 21 -19.03 -22.24 -2.72
N THR A 22 -19.63 -22.61 -1.59
CA THR A 22 -20.63 -23.67 -1.47
C THR A 22 -21.82 -23.17 -0.65
N THR A 23 -23.00 -23.72 -0.90
CA THR A 23 -24.19 -23.46 -0.08
C THR A 23 -25.03 -24.72 0.03
N ASP A 24 -25.38 -25.08 1.26
CA ASP A 24 -26.32 -26.16 1.54
C ASP A 24 -27.27 -25.80 2.69
N ASN A 25 -28.30 -26.63 2.91
CA ASN A 25 -29.37 -26.35 3.87
C ASN A 25 -28.94 -26.52 5.34
N HIS A 26 -27.83 -27.20 5.61
CA HIS A 26 -27.36 -27.53 6.96
C HIS A 26 -26.27 -26.56 7.43
N ASN A 27 -25.32 -26.25 6.55
CA ASN A 27 -24.14 -25.44 6.83
C ASN A 27 -24.28 -23.99 6.35
N GLY A 28 -25.32 -23.68 5.57
CA GLY A 28 -25.50 -22.36 4.98
C GLY A 28 -24.46 -22.06 3.90
N PHE A 29 -24.05 -20.80 3.77
CA PHE A 29 -23.05 -20.35 2.81
C PHE A 29 -21.64 -20.46 3.38
N ASN A 30 -20.71 -21.03 2.61
CA ASN A 30 -19.29 -21.05 2.91
C ASN A 30 -18.50 -20.52 1.71
N ALA A 31 -17.49 -19.69 1.97
CA ALA A 31 -16.55 -19.22 0.96
C ALA A 31 -15.11 -19.37 1.43
N VAL A 32 -14.27 -19.92 0.56
CA VAL A 32 -12.82 -19.98 0.72
C VAL A 32 -12.20 -18.97 -0.23
N VAL A 33 -11.45 -18.02 0.33
CA VAL A 33 -10.79 -16.95 -0.42
C VAL A 33 -9.29 -17.20 -0.46
N LYS A 34 -8.72 -17.20 -1.67
CA LYS A 34 -7.29 -17.34 -1.91
C LYS A 34 -6.77 -16.08 -2.59
N LYS A 35 -5.63 -15.56 -2.14
CA LYS A 35 -4.90 -14.45 -2.78
C LYS A 35 -3.59 -15.00 -3.34
N ILE A 36 -3.37 -14.82 -4.64
CA ILE A 36 -2.20 -15.33 -5.36
C ILE A 36 -1.39 -14.16 -5.91
N GLY A 37 -0.07 -14.21 -5.79
CA GLY A 37 0.85 -13.20 -6.28
C GLY A 37 1.39 -12.28 -5.19
N HIS A 38 2.21 -11.31 -5.59
CA HIS A 38 2.81 -10.32 -4.70
C HIS A 38 2.12 -8.98 -4.88
N ALA A 39 1.60 -8.42 -3.80
CA ALA A 39 0.97 -7.12 -3.83
C ALA A 39 2.04 -6.03 -4.00
N VAL A 40 1.85 -5.18 -5.00
CA VAL A 40 2.71 -4.02 -5.25
C VAL A 40 1.96 -2.78 -4.81
N HIS A 41 2.53 -2.07 -3.83
CA HIS A 41 2.01 -0.81 -3.34
C HIS A 41 3.05 0.29 -3.56
N PRO A 42 2.63 1.49 -3.99
CA PRO A 42 3.55 2.61 -4.11
C PRO A 42 4.16 2.91 -2.75
N ILE A 43 5.49 2.91 -2.69
CA ILE A 43 6.23 3.37 -1.52
C ILE A 43 6.22 4.89 -1.59
N SER A 44 5.59 5.53 -0.61
CA SER A 44 5.64 6.98 -0.46
C SER A 44 7.11 7.40 -0.32
N SER A 45 7.67 8.06 -1.32
CA SER A 45 9.00 8.64 -1.21
C SER A 45 8.95 9.76 -0.16
N VAL A 46 9.47 9.50 1.04
CA VAL A 46 9.71 10.56 2.02
C VAL A 46 10.74 11.48 1.37
N ALA A 47 10.33 12.71 1.03
CA ALA A 47 11.23 13.72 0.51
C ALA A 47 12.39 13.87 1.49
N LYS A 48 13.62 13.60 1.04
CA LYS A 48 14.82 13.86 1.83
C LYS A 48 14.88 15.37 2.08
N TYR A 49 14.60 15.80 3.31
CA TYR A 49 14.89 17.17 3.72
C TYR A 49 16.39 17.39 3.59
N GLN A 50 16.83 18.14 2.58
CA GLN A 50 18.16 18.73 2.59
C GLN A 50 18.13 19.82 3.65
N SER A 51 18.83 19.59 4.76
CA SER A 51 19.12 20.65 5.73
C SER A 51 19.91 21.74 5.02
N ILE A 52 19.26 22.86 4.72
CA ILE A 52 19.95 24.09 4.33
C ILE A 52 20.80 24.47 5.53
N ILE A 53 22.13 24.31 5.44
CA ILE A 53 23.03 24.86 6.46
C ILE A 53 22.88 26.38 6.36
N PRO A 54 22.40 27.09 7.40
CA PRO A 54 22.37 28.54 7.36
C PRO A 54 23.82 29.03 7.26
N ILE A 55 24.09 29.89 6.27
CA ILE A 55 25.39 30.55 6.12
C ILE A 55 25.63 31.37 7.39
N GLN A 56 26.52 30.89 8.26
CA GLN A 56 26.91 31.63 9.45
C GLN A 56 27.81 32.78 8.99
N LEU A 57 27.22 33.96 8.78
CA LEU A 57 28.00 35.14 8.41
C LEU A 57 29.03 35.43 9.51
N PRO A 58 30.30 35.69 9.15
CA PRO A 58 31.34 35.97 10.13
C PRO A 58 31.01 37.26 10.87
N PHE A 59 31.27 37.28 12.18
CA PHE A 59 31.02 38.42 13.08
C PHE A 59 31.52 39.77 12.54
N ASN A 60 32.60 39.74 11.75
CA ASN A 60 33.23 40.92 11.17
C ASN A 60 32.35 41.66 10.15
N TYR A 61 31.29 41.04 9.61
CA TYR A 61 30.37 41.71 8.69
C TYR A 61 29.64 42.91 9.34
N TYR A 62 29.31 42.80 10.63
CA TYR A 62 28.63 43.87 11.38
C TYR A 62 29.55 45.02 11.80
N ARG A 63 30.87 44.87 11.61
CA ARG A 63 31.87 45.85 12.06
C ARG A 63 32.13 46.97 11.06
N HIS A 64 31.68 46.81 9.81
CA HIS A 64 31.85 47.80 8.74
C HIS A 64 30.63 48.72 8.54
N LEU A 65 29.59 48.58 9.38
CA LEU A 65 28.34 49.33 9.28
C LEU A 65 28.27 50.55 10.24
N TYR A 66 29.38 50.91 10.88
CA TYR A 66 29.52 52.12 11.71
C TYR A 66 30.83 52.84 11.40
#